data_AF-A0A7K0S257-F1
#
_entry.id   AF-A0A7K0S257-F1
#
_cell.length_a   1.000
_cell.length_b   1.000
_cell.length_c   1.000
_cell.angle_alpha   90.00
_cell.angle_beta   90.00
_cell.angle_gamma   90.00
#
_symmetry.space_group_name_H-M   'P 1'
#
loop_
_entity.id
_entity.type
_entity.pdbx_description
1 polymer ?
#
loop_
_entity_poly.entity_id
_entity_poly.type
_entity_poly.pdbx_seq_one_letter_code
_entity_poly.pdbx_strand_id
1 'polypeptide(L)' 'MALFKEGEAVWVQQPDGSARAGVFVGDGENATWFGGAPLAYVVYPDTKDGEEVNLARVTARDENDDSA' A
#
# COMPACT_ATOMS: atom_id res chain seq x y z
N MET A 1 13.51 3.77 8.19
CA MET A 1 12.61 2.60 8.35
C MET A 1 11.59 2.66 7.24
N ALA A 2 11.56 1.67 6.34
CA ALA A 2 10.44 1.51 5.42
C ALA A 2 9.20 1.06 6.22
N LEU A 3 8.03 1.65 5.93
CA LEU A 3 6.77 1.35 6.63
C LEU A 3 6.23 -0.05 6.29
N PHE A 4 6.54 -0.57 5.10
CA PHE A 4 6.08 -1.85 4.57
C PHE A 4 7.22 -2.59 3.86
N LYS A 5 7.07 -3.90 3.68
CA LYS A 5 8.00 -4.73 2.89
C LYS A 5 7.40 -5.11 1.55
N GLU A 6 8.23 -5.21 0.51
CA GLU A 6 7.81 -5.77 -0.78
C GLU A 6 7.20 -7.18 -0.57
N GLY A 7 6.02 -7.40 -1.16
CA GLY A 7 5.24 -8.61 -1.02
C GLY A 7 4.28 -8.62 0.18
N GLU A 8 4.28 -7.58 1.02
CA GLU A 8 3.41 -7.53 2.21
C GLU A 8 1.96 -7.22 1.84
N ALA A 9 1.02 -7.91 2.50
CA ALA A 9 -0.40 -7.66 2.34
C ALA A 9 -0.76 -6.29 2.95
N VAL A 10 -1.50 -5.48 2.21
CA VAL A 10 -1.91 -4.13 2.63
C VAL A 10 -3.38 -3.85 2.31
N TRP A 11 -3.97 -2.95 3.08
CA TRP A 11 -5.24 -2.31 2.78
C TRP A 11 -5.00 -0.94 2.17
N VAL A 12 -5.64 -0.70 1.03
CA VAL A 12 -5.58 0.58 0.31
C VAL A 12 -6.91 1.29 0.44
N GLN A 13 -6.91 2.44 1.12
CA GLN A 13 -8.11 3.25 1.26
C GLN A 13 -8.46 3.92 -0.08
N GLN A 14 -9.62 3.55 -0.60
CA GLN A 14 -10.19 4.04 -1.84
C GLN A 14 -10.88 5.40 -1.62
N PRO A 15 -11.09 6.19 -2.69
CA PRO A 15 -11.72 7.52 -2.59
C PRO A 15 -13.18 7.49 -2.11
N ASP A 16 -13.85 6.35 -2.28
CA ASP A 16 -15.22 6.10 -1.82
C ASP A 16 -15.29 5.76 -0.32
N GLY A 17 -14.16 5.68 0.38
CA GLY A 17 -14.04 5.30 1.78
C GLY A 17 -13.92 3.79 2.01
N SER A 18 -13.99 2.97 0.96
CA SER A 18 -13.78 1.53 1.05
C SER A 18 -12.29 1.19 1.21
N ALA A 19 -11.97 0.05 1.80
CA ALA A 19 -10.61 -0.48 1.80
C ALA A 19 -10.50 -1.62 0.78
N ARG A 20 -9.48 -1.56 -0.09
CA ARG A 20 -9.20 -2.59 -1.09
C ARG A 20 -7.97 -3.40 -0.72
N ALA A 21 -8.06 -4.72 -0.79
CA ALA A 21 -6.96 -5.63 -0.51
C ALA A 21 -5.92 -5.56 -1.64
N GLY A 22 -4.68 -5.21 -1.29
CA GLY A 22 -3.55 -5.17 -2.22
C GLY A 22 -2.31 -5.81 -1.62
N VAL A 23 -1.25 -5.86 -2.44
CA VAL A 23 0.10 -6.29 -2.05
C VAL A 23 1.04 -5.13 -2.33
N PHE A 24 1.82 -4.72 -1.33
CA PHE A 24 2.82 -3.67 -1.48
C PHE A 24 3.99 -4.20 -2.32
N VAL A 25 4.39 -3.46 -3.35
CA VAL A 25 5.49 -3.87 -4.24
C VAL A 25 6.67 -2.90 -4.26
N GLY A 26 6.59 -1.78 -3.53
CA GLY A 26 7.68 -0.82 -3.41
C GLY A 26 7.17 0.58 -3.12
N ASP A 27 8.04 1.45 -2.64
CA ASP A 27 7.73 2.86 -2.44
C ASP A 27 8.22 3.74 -3.60
N GLY A 28 7.46 4.79 -3.89
CA GLY A 28 7.82 5.81 -4.86
C GLY A 28 8.79 6.80 -4.25
N GLU A 29 10.02 6.37 -3.95
CA GLU A 29 11.09 7.21 -3.37
C GLU A 29 11.30 8.51 -4.16
N ASN A 30 11.07 8.47 -5.48
CA ASN A 30 11.19 9.62 -6.38
C ASN A 30 10.19 10.75 -6.10
N ALA A 31 9.00 10.45 -5.55
CA ALA A 31 7.98 11.48 -5.31
C ALA A 31 8.43 12.48 -4.21
N THR A 32 9.15 11.98 -3.21
CA THR A 32 9.60 12.76 -2.06
C THR A 32 10.72 13.76 -2.42
N TRP A 33 11.54 13.44 -3.44
CA TRP A 33 12.62 14.33 -3.92
C TRP A 33 12.09 15.65 -4.50
N PHE A 34 10.87 15.65 -5.05
CA PHE A 34 10.21 16.84 -5.57
C PHE A 34 9.29 17.53 -4.56
N GLY A 35 9.37 17.18 -3.27
CA GLY A 35 8.46 17.70 -2.24
C GLY A 35 7.03 17.15 -2.37
N GLY A 36 6.85 16.08 -3.14
CA GLY A 36 5.59 15.35 -3.24
C GLY A 36 5.34 14.48 -2.00
N ALA A 37 4.07 14.14 -1.78
CA ALA A 37 3.73 13.18 -0.74
C ALA A 37 4.31 11.79 -1.08
N PRO A 38 4.73 11.00 -0.08
CA PRO A 38 5.27 9.67 -0.32
C PRO A 38 4.22 8.79 -1.02
N LEU A 39 4.66 8.10 -2.07
CA LEU A 39 3.83 7.20 -2.87
C LEU A 39 4.21 5.75 -2.59
N ALA A 40 3.27 4.85 -2.81
CA ALA A 40 3.42 3.41 -2.71
C ALA A 40 2.85 2.77 -3.98
N TYR A 41 3.56 1.78 -4.48
CA TYR A 41 3.07 0.91 -5.53
C TYR A 41 2.43 -0.31 -4.89
N VAL A 42 1.19 -0.59 -5.29
CA VAL A 42 0.39 -1.71 -4.81
C VAL A 42 -0.14 -2.50 -5.99
N VAL A 43 -0.22 -3.82 -5.85
CA VAL A 43 -0.84 -4.70 -6.83
C VAL A 43 -2.10 -5.32 -6.23
N TYR A 44 -3.21 -5.24 -6.96
CA TYR A 44 -4.46 -5.86 -6.59
C TYR A 44 -4.47 -7.31 -7.07
N PRO A 45 -4.43 -8.33 -6.19
CA PRO A 45 -4.28 -9.72 -6.61
C PRO A 45 -5.49 -10.27 -7.37
N ASP A 46 -6.66 -9.66 -7.18
CA ASP A 46 -7.93 -9.96 -7.84
C ASP A 46 -7.90 -9.62 -9.34
N THR A 47 -7.44 -8.42 -9.69
CA THR A 47 -7.43 -7.94 -11.08
C THR A 47 -6.04 -7.99 -11.73
N LYS A 48 -4.99 -8.23 -10.94
CA LYS A 48 -3.57 -8.14 -11.34
C LYS A 48 -3.14 -6.73 -11.79
N ASP A 49 -3.91 -5.71 -11.46
CA ASP A 49 -3.57 -4.32 -11.74
C ASP A 49 -2.61 -3.76 -10.69
N GLY A 50 -1.60 -3.02 -11.16
CA GLY A 50 -0.76 -2.17 -10.33
C GLY A 50 -1.35 -0.77 -10.23
N GLU A 51 -1.33 -0.20 -9.03
CA GLU A 51 -1.77 1.17 -8.76
C GLU A 51 -0.71 1.92 -7.94
N GLU A 52 -0.50 3.18 -8.27
CA GLU A 52 0.30 4.10 -7.46
C GLU A 52 -0.64 4.89 -6.55
N VAL A 53 -0.46 4.74 -5.25
CA VAL A 53 -1.29 5.38 -4.22
C VAL A 53 -0.45 6.16 -3.24
N ASN A 54 -1.08 7.12 -2.56
CA ASN A 54 -0.41 7.83 -1.48
C ASN A 54 -0.14 6.86 -0.32
N LEU A 55 1.09 6.84 0.20
CA LEU A 55 1.49 5.96 1.29
C LEU A 55 0.61 6.18 2.55
N ALA A 56 0.09 7.39 2.76
CA ALA A 56 -0.83 7.68 3.86
C ALA A 56 -2.20 6.98 3.76
N ARG A 57 -2.56 6.45 2.58
CA ARG A 57 -3.78 5.65 2.36
C ARG A 57 -3.53 4.15 2.47
N VAL A 58 -2.28 3.74 2.67
CA VAL A 58 -1.87 2.34 2.78
C VAL A 58 -1.74 2.00 4.26
N THR A 59 -2.37 0.90 4.66
CA THR A 59 -2.29 0.37 6.03
C THR A 59 -1.91 -1.10 5.98
N ALA A 60 -1.21 -1.58 7.01
CA ALA A 60 -0.84 -2.99 7.08
C ALA A 60 -2.11 -3.83 7.16
N ARG A 61 -2.22 -4.83 6.28
CA ARG A 61 -3.26 -5.84 6.39
C ARG A 61 -2.67 -6.94 7.23
N ASP A 62 -2.99 -6.90 8.52
CA ASP A 62 -2.56 -7.94 9.43
C ASP A 62 -3.07 -9.31 8.93
N GLU A 63 -2.15 -10.23 8.65
CA GLU A 63 -2.46 -11.63 8.37
C GLU A 63 -2.43 -12.49 9.66
N ASN A 64 -2.13 -11.86 10.81
CA ASN A 64 -2.01 -12.43 12.16
C ASN A 64 -2.81 -11.59 13.19
N ASP A 65 -4.11 -11.42 12.99
CA ASP A 65 -5.03 -11.42 14.14
C ASP A 65 -5.18 -12.87 14.64
N ASP A 66 -4.06 -13.48 15.01
CA ASP A 66 -3.98 -14.75 15.72
C ASP A 66 -3.20 -14.48 17.02
N SER A 67 -3.74 -13.55 17.81
CA SER A 67 -3.42 -13.46 19.24
C SER A 67 -4.49 -14.26 19.99
N ALA A 68 -4.37 -15.58 19.95
CA ALA A 68 -5.09 -16.52 20.82
C ALA A 68 -4.35 -16.72 22.15
#